data_AF-A0A9E6TQ42-F1
#
_entry.id   AF-A0A9E6TQ42-F1
#
_cell.length_a   1.000
_cell.length_b   1.000
_cell.length_c   1.000
_cell.angle_alpha   90.00
_cell.angle_beta   90.00
_cell.angle_gamma   90.00
#
_symmetry.space_group_name_H-M   'P 1'
#
loop_
_entity.id
_entity.type
_entity.pdbx_description
1 polymer ?
#
loop_
_entity_poly.entity_id
_entity_poly.type
_entity_poly.pdbx_seq_one_letter_code
_entity_poly.pdbx_strand_id
1 'polypeptide(L)'
;MEASNTGYAGACSCLATLALMTLLQGCASQVPFNALPQSEAVVEHTDFRADLVGTLRPPLTPYYAVDGHYSTAGYVAQLAGYSSEKVHEFSCYSQTPDQEAVHYSAPYVAVWGIFNWPFRHEIVNGLHSLHGGDARAVALRRGKLKRLIETSLSQGRPEWETGFLIHALGDSYAHVHGTADGERAYGEFAGHALANLPWGERPDSIFVDHHYVNYLEYVNVLFEVFTNANKTPGDTESLRRFREEITAEAAKGNDARKKVSFFMNGTVFSDMGGGSLRQCATLNEKLDSKEVRAFLDRLSRDLEG
;
A
#
# COMPACT_ATOMS: atom_id res chain seq x y z
N MET A 1 29.02 21.22 -58.41
CA MET A 1 27.57 21.16 -58.09
C MET A 1 27.37 19.92 -57.25
N GLU A 2 27.50 20.05 -55.93
CA GLU A 2 27.22 18.98 -54.99
C GLU A 2 25.90 19.34 -54.29
N ALA A 3 24.89 18.48 -54.46
CA ALA A 3 23.59 18.65 -53.87
C ALA A 3 23.60 18.03 -52.46
N SER A 4 23.35 18.86 -51.45
CA SER A 4 23.17 18.46 -50.06
C SER A 4 21.83 17.74 -49.88
N ASN A 5 21.86 16.51 -49.37
CA ASN A 5 20.69 15.72 -49.03
C ASN A 5 20.51 15.73 -47.50
N THR A 6 19.66 16.63 -47.01
CA THR A 6 19.25 16.68 -45.59
C THR A 6 17.74 16.54 -45.52
N GLY A 7 17.25 15.42 -45.00
CA GLY A 7 15.84 15.24 -44.69
C GLY A 7 15.54 13.85 -44.16
N TYR A 8 14.72 13.79 -43.11
CA TYR A 8 14.13 12.59 -42.50
C TYR A 8 14.94 11.83 -41.43
N ALA A 9 15.24 12.50 -40.31
CA ALA A 9 15.57 11.81 -39.06
C ALA A 9 14.75 12.27 -37.83
N GLY A 10 13.68 13.06 -38.03
CA GLY A 10 12.93 13.70 -36.94
C GLY A 10 11.59 13.06 -36.54
N ALA A 11 11.04 12.12 -37.31
CA ALA A 11 9.65 11.68 -37.13
C ALA A 11 9.49 10.29 -36.47
N CYS A 12 10.54 9.45 -36.43
CA CYS A 12 10.43 8.11 -35.85
C CYS A 12 10.55 8.06 -34.32
N SER A 13 11.13 9.09 -33.68
CA SER A 13 11.30 9.09 -32.22
C SER A 13 10.03 9.44 -31.43
N CYS A 14 9.05 10.10 -32.05
CA CYS A 14 7.84 10.54 -31.36
C CYS A 14 6.75 9.44 -31.31
N LEU A 15 6.71 8.57 -32.32
CA LEU A 15 5.73 7.48 -32.42
C LEU A 15 6.05 6.30 -31.48
N ALA A 16 7.33 6.03 -31.22
CA ALA A 16 7.75 4.99 -30.28
C ALA A 16 7.37 5.31 -28.83
N THR A 17 7.47 6.58 -28.42
CA THR A 17 7.09 7.04 -27.08
C THR A 17 5.59 6.98 -26.85
N LEU A 18 4.79 7.29 -27.87
CA LEU A 18 3.32 7.27 -27.78
C LEU A 18 2.77 5.83 -27.72
N ALA A 19 3.39 4.88 -28.44
CA ALA A 19 3.01 3.47 -28.41
C ALA A 19 3.39 2.76 -27.10
N LEU A 20 4.48 3.18 -26.45
CA LEU A 20 4.86 2.66 -25.13
C LEU A 20 3.89 3.16 -24.05
N MET A 21 3.40 4.41 -24.14
CA MET A 21 2.40 4.92 -23.20
C MET A 21 1.03 4.25 -23.34
N THR A 22 0.61 3.86 -24.55
CA THR A 22 -0.66 3.14 -24.74
C THR A 22 -0.59 1.66 -24.33
N LEU A 23 0.57 1.00 -24.44
CA LEU A 23 0.76 -0.36 -23.91
C LEU A 23 0.85 -0.38 -22.38
N LEU A 24 1.39 0.68 -21.74
CA LEU A 24 1.45 0.80 -20.28
C LEU A 24 0.09 1.16 -19.66
N GLN A 25 -0.80 1.83 -20.40
CA GLN A 25 -2.21 1.98 -20.00
C GLN A 25 -2.98 0.65 -19.95
N GLY A 26 -2.46 -0.41 -20.59
CA GLY A 26 -3.02 -1.77 -20.49
C GLY A 26 -2.55 -2.56 -19.26
N CYS A 27 -1.51 -2.08 -18.55
CA CYS A 27 -1.00 -2.70 -17.31
C CYS A 27 -1.55 -2.02 -16.05
N ALA A 28 -2.05 -0.79 -16.18
CA ALA A 28 -3.01 -0.23 -15.22
C ALA A 28 -4.36 -0.90 -15.49
N SER A 29 -4.75 -1.87 -14.65
CA SER A 29 -6.05 -2.52 -14.72
C SER A 29 -7.15 -1.48 -14.93
N GLN A 30 -7.82 -1.57 -16.09
CA GLN A 30 -8.87 -0.67 -16.53
C GLN A 30 -10.07 -0.71 -15.57
N VAL A 31 -10.29 0.41 -14.88
CA VAL A 31 -11.61 1.05 -14.84
C VAL A 31 -11.39 2.51 -15.26
N PRO A 32 -12.12 3.06 -16.25
CA PRO A 32 -11.89 4.41 -16.74
C PRO A 32 -12.16 5.45 -15.64
N PHE A 33 -11.13 6.23 -15.28
CA PHE A 33 -11.19 7.29 -14.27
C PHE A 33 -11.64 8.61 -14.91
N ASN A 34 -12.86 8.63 -15.45
CA ASN A 34 -13.70 9.82 -15.67
C ASN A 34 -15.09 9.31 -16.05
N ALA A 35 -16.01 9.38 -15.08
CA ALA A 35 -17.43 9.02 -15.17
C ALA A 35 -17.75 7.54 -15.50
N LEU A 36 -18.13 6.80 -14.46
CA LEU A 36 -19.27 5.88 -14.55
C LEU A 36 -20.43 6.48 -13.74
N PRO A 37 -21.69 6.37 -14.22
CA PRO A 37 -22.84 6.93 -13.53
C PRO A 37 -23.03 6.26 -12.16
N GLN A 38 -23.51 7.04 -11.19
CA GLN A 38 -24.10 6.51 -9.96
C GLN A 38 -25.31 5.61 -10.30
N SER A 39 -25.05 4.35 -10.62
CA SER A 39 -25.99 3.23 -10.65
C SER A 39 -25.13 1.98 -10.88
N GLU A 40 -24.57 1.36 -9.85
CA GLU A 40 -25.19 0.21 -9.17
C GLU A 40 -24.68 0.10 -7.72
N ALA A 41 -24.72 1.20 -6.98
CA ALA A 41 -24.84 1.12 -5.54
C ALA A 41 -26.31 0.79 -5.23
N VAL A 42 -26.60 -0.51 -5.07
CA VAL A 42 -27.64 -1.18 -4.27
C VAL A 42 -27.86 -2.54 -4.91
N VAL A 43 -27.10 -3.55 -4.47
CA VAL A 43 -27.68 -4.89 -4.34
C VAL A 43 -28.09 -4.96 -2.88
N GLU A 44 -29.34 -4.60 -2.63
CA GLU A 44 -30.06 -5.02 -1.43
C GLU A 44 -30.00 -6.55 -1.38
N HIS A 45 -29.12 -7.11 -0.55
CA HIS A 45 -29.38 -8.43 0.02
C HIS A 45 -30.37 -8.24 1.18
N THR A 46 -31.64 -8.14 0.83
CA THR A 46 -32.75 -8.46 1.70
C THR A 46 -32.75 -9.97 1.95
N ASP A 47 -32.18 -10.38 3.07
CA ASP A 47 -32.80 -11.31 4.03
C ASP A 47 -31.78 -11.71 5.09
N PHE A 48 -31.61 -10.85 6.08
CA PHE A 48 -31.20 -11.30 7.41
C PHE A 48 -32.28 -10.83 8.38
N ARG A 49 -33.09 -11.79 8.84
CA ARG A 49 -34.15 -11.57 9.84
C ARG A 49 -33.54 -10.90 11.06
N ALA A 50 -33.78 -9.59 11.14
CA ALA A 50 -33.63 -8.80 12.33
C ALA A 50 -34.73 -9.21 13.30
N ASP A 51 -34.35 -9.86 14.40
CA ASP A 51 -35.12 -9.76 15.62
C ASP A 51 -34.27 -9.05 16.67
N LEU A 52 -34.82 -7.90 17.06
CA LEU A 52 -34.54 -7.08 18.24
C LEU A 52 -33.25 -6.24 18.32
N VAL A 53 -33.51 -4.95 18.06
CA VAL A 53 -33.04 -3.72 18.72
C VAL A 53 -32.41 -2.75 17.71
N GLY A 54 -33.23 -1.76 17.34
CA GLY A 54 -32.93 -0.72 16.36
C GLY A 54 -31.74 0.14 16.75
N THR A 55 -30.72 0.10 15.90
CA THR A 55 -29.87 1.25 15.60
C THR A 55 -29.63 1.22 14.09
N LEU A 56 -30.02 2.29 13.40
CA LEU A 56 -29.75 2.49 11.97
C LEU A 56 -28.23 2.48 11.77
N ARG A 57 -27.68 1.35 11.33
CA ARG A 57 -26.30 1.29 10.86
C ARG A 57 -26.28 1.82 9.43
N PRO A 58 -25.43 2.81 9.10
CA PRO A 58 -25.27 3.25 7.72
C PRO A 58 -24.79 2.09 6.84
N PRO A 59 -25.08 2.12 5.53
CA PRO A 59 -24.65 1.09 4.59
C PRO A 59 -23.12 0.94 4.66
N LEU A 60 -22.68 -0.27 4.95
CA LEU A 60 -21.28 -0.62 5.14
C LEU A 60 -20.63 -0.79 3.76
N THR A 61 -19.79 0.16 3.36
CA THR A 61 -18.98 0.06 2.15
C THR A 61 -17.85 -0.98 2.36
N PRO A 62 -17.64 -1.95 1.47
CA PRO A 62 -16.66 -3.04 1.66
C PRO A 62 -15.18 -2.61 1.43
N TYR A 63 -14.28 -3.01 2.35
CA TYR A 63 -12.96 -2.40 2.65
C TYR A 63 -11.74 -2.79 1.81
N TYR A 64 -11.86 -3.49 0.68
CA TYR A 64 -10.68 -3.91 -0.09
C TYR A 64 -10.67 -3.42 -1.53
N ALA A 65 -10.60 -2.08 -1.69
CA ALA A 65 -10.13 -1.41 -2.91
C ALA A 65 -9.72 0.07 -2.67
N VAL A 66 -9.28 0.39 -1.45
CA VAL A 66 -8.24 1.40 -1.22
C VAL A 66 -7.18 0.70 -0.40
N ASP A 67 -6.36 -0.03 -1.16
CA ASP A 67 -5.09 -0.72 -0.93
C ASP A 67 -4.68 -0.85 0.55
N GLY A 68 -4.48 -2.09 1.03
CA GLY A 68 -4.48 -2.46 2.45
C GLY A 68 -3.58 -1.65 3.41
N HIS A 69 -2.69 -0.78 2.93
CA HIS A 69 -1.90 0.16 3.73
C HIS A 69 -2.76 1.07 4.60
N TYR A 70 -3.76 1.77 4.03
CA TYR A 70 -4.59 2.72 4.78
C TYR A 70 -5.27 2.08 6.00
N SER A 71 -6.13 1.09 5.75
CA SER A 71 -6.98 0.50 6.79
C SER A 71 -6.17 -0.30 7.79
N THR A 72 -5.13 -1.01 7.35
CA THR A 72 -4.33 -1.84 8.27
C THR A 72 -3.52 -0.98 9.23
N ALA A 73 -2.88 0.10 8.75
CA ALA A 73 -2.09 0.98 9.61
C ALA A 73 -2.95 1.60 10.72
N GLY A 74 -4.10 2.17 10.35
CA GLY A 74 -5.04 2.74 11.31
C GLY A 74 -5.59 1.71 12.30
N TYR A 75 -6.03 0.57 11.78
CA TYR A 75 -6.56 -0.52 12.59
C TYR A 75 -5.57 -0.97 13.66
N VAL A 76 -4.33 -1.24 13.26
CA VAL A 76 -3.27 -1.71 14.18
C VAL A 76 -2.86 -0.62 15.17
N ALA A 77 -2.81 0.65 14.75
CA ALA A 77 -2.57 1.78 15.66
C ALA A 77 -3.67 1.92 16.72
N GLN A 78 -4.94 1.74 16.34
CA GLN A 78 -6.06 1.78 17.26
C GLN A 78 -5.97 0.64 18.28
N LEU A 79 -5.67 -0.58 17.84
CA LEU A 79 -5.45 -1.72 18.73
C LEU A 79 -4.30 -1.47 19.71
N ALA A 80 -3.27 -0.75 19.28
CA ALA A 80 -2.15 -0.35 20.13
C ALA A 80 -2.45 0.85 21.06
N GLY A 81 -3.67 1.38 21.05
CA GLY A 81 -4.12 2.43 21.97
C GLY A 81 -3.78 3.85 21.56
N TYR A 82 -3.48 4.10 20.28
CA TYR A 82 -3.27 5.47 19.79
C TYR A 82 -4.56 6.28 19.75
N SER A 83 -4.44 7.61 19.84
CA SER A 83 -5.58 8.52 19.70
C SER A 83 -6.16 8.49 18.29
N SER A 84 -7.43 8.86 18.14
CA SER A 84 -8.10 8.91 16.83
C SER A 84 -7.37 9.79 15.80
N GLU A 85 -6.75 10.89 16.27
CA GLU A 85 -5.93 11.76 15.42
C GLU A 85 -4.70 11.03 14.87
N LYS A 86 -3.91 10.40 15.73
CA LYS A 86 -2.72 9.62 15.32
C LYS A 86 -3.09 8.45 14.41
N VAL A 87 -4.17 7.77 14.74
CA VAL A 87 -4.69 6.68 13.92
C VAL A 87 -5.02 7.19 12.51
N HIS A 88 -5.68 8.35 12.40
CA HIS A 88 -6.00 8.95 11.12
C HIS A 88 -4.74 9.38 10.33
N GLU A 89 -3.79 10.03 11.00
CA GLU A 89 -2.52 10.45 10.39
C GLU A 89 -1.71 9.25 9.87
N PHE A 90 -1.56 8.18 10.66
CA PHE A 90 -0.86 6.97 10.20
C PHE A 90 -1.58 6.30 9.04
N SER A 91 -2.91 6.25 9.06
CA SER A 91 -3.69 5.70 7.94
C SER A 91 -3.43 6.50 6.66
N CYS A 92 -3.64 7.81 6.70
CA CYS A 92 -3.48 8.67 5.52
C CYS A 92 -2.03 8.65 5.01
N TYR A 93 -1.04 8.88 5.87
CA TYR A 93 0.35 8.96 5.42
C TYR A 93 0.95 7.63 4.98
N SER A 94 0.41 6.48 5.45
CA SER A 94 0.77 5.17 4.88
C SER A 94 0.18 4.91 3.51
N GLN A 95 -0.88 5.63 3.13
CA GLN A 95 -1.53 5.51 1.83
C GLN A 95 -1.03 6.56 0.83
N THR A 96 -0.48 7.67 1.31
CA THR A 96 0.06 8.76 0.49
C THR A 96 1.02 8.28 -0.62
N PRO A 97 1.95 7.33 -0.39
CA PRO A 97 2.82 6.83 -1.46
C PRO A 97 2.06 6.32 -2.70
N ASP A 98 0.94 5.62 -2.50
CA ASP A 98 0.11 5.11 -3.60
C ASP A 98 -0.84 6.18 -4.16
N GLN A 99 -1.36 7.06 -3.30
CA GLN A 99 -2.32 8.09 -3.70
C GLN A 99 -1.72 9.22 -4.52
N GLU A 100 -0.50 9.66 -4.19
CA GLU A 100 0.21 10.72 -4.90
C GLU A 100 0.90 10.15 -6.14
N ALA A 101 0.06 9.67 -7.07
CA ALA A 101 0.43 8.84 -8.21
C ALA A 101 1.63 9.38 -8.99
N VAL A 102 1.66 10.67 -9.27
CA VAL A 102 2.73 11.27 -10.08
C VAL A 102 4.07 11.27 -9.35
N HIS A 103 4.07 11.43 -8.03
CA HIS A 103 5.27 11.70 -7.27
C HIS A 103 5.84 10.45 -6.59
N TYR A 104 4.98 9.63 -6.00
CA TYR A 104 5.44 8.58 -5.08
C TYR A 104 5.01 7.18 -5.48
N SER A 105 4.00 7.01 -6.34
CA SER A 105 3.49 5.68 -6.70
C SER A 105 4.47 4.90 -7.59
N ALA A 106 4.83 3.69 -7.18
CA ALA A 106 5.74 2.81 -7.91
C ALA A 106 5.38 2.65 -9.41
N PRO A 107 4.14 2.30 -9.82
CA PRO A 107 3.80 2.16 -11.23
C PRO A 107 4.11 3.38 -12.10
N TYR A 108 3.79 4.57 -11.62
CA TYR A 108 4.02 5.81 -12.37
C TYR A 108 5.51 6.16 -12.38
N VAL A 109 6.16 6.15 -11.22
CA VAL A 109 7.59 6.47 -11.07
C VAL A 109 8.47 5.46 -11.80
N ALA A 110 8.07 4.18 -11.88
CA ALA A 110 8.77 3.18 -12.66
C ALA A 110 8.86 3.53 -14.14
N VAL A 111 7.85 4.23 -14.68
CA VAL A 111 7.76 4.65 -16.08
C VAL A 111 8.49 5.96 -16.32
N TRP A 112 8.12 7.05 -15.62
CA TRP A 112 8.72 8.37 -15.90
C TRP A 112 10.09 8.55 -15.23
N GLY A 113 10.35 7.86 -14.12
CA GLY A 113 11.58 7.93 -13.35
C GLY A 113 12.80 7.34 -14.07
N ILE A 114 12.65 6.74 -15.25
CA ILE A 114 13.78 6.30 -16.09
C ILE A 114 14.73 7.45 -16.45
N PHE A 115 14.22 8.70 -16.47
CA PHE A 115 15.03 9.90 -16.71
C PHE A 115 15.70 10.45 -15.43
N ASN A 116 15.33 9.94 -14.26
CA ASN A 116 15.92 10.28 -12.96
C ASN A 116 16.09 9.01 -12.13
N TRP A 117 17.10 8.21 -12.51
CA TRP A 117 17.34 6.90 -11.91
C TRP A 117 17.46 6.91 -10.39
N PRO A 118 18.19 7.87 -9.75
CA PRO A 118 18.22 7.94 -8.28
C PRO A 118 16.83 8.11 -7.66
N PHE A 119 15.99 9.00 -8.20
CA PHE A 119 14.62 9.18 -7.71
C PHE A 119 13.78 7.91 -7.87
N ARG A 120 13.88 7.28 -9.04
CA ARG A 120 13.20 6.00 -9.29
C ARG A 120 13.62 4.93 -8.30
N HIS A 121 14.92 4.81 -8.04
CA HIS A 121 15.46 3.85 -7.08
C HIS A 121 14.92 4.12 -5.67
N GLU A 122 14.99 5.36 -5.19
CA GLU A 122 14.48 5.73 -3.86
C GLU A 122 13.00 5.41 -3.68
N ILE A 123 12.18 5.58 -4.73
CA ILE A 123 10.75 5.23 -4.70
C ILE A 123 10.53 3.73 -4.83
N VAL A 124 10.99 3.13 -5.93
CA VAL A 124 10.66 1.74 -6.27
C VAL A 124 11.40 0.77 -5.35
N ASN A 125 12.71 0.97 -5.14
CA ASN A 125 13.47 0.16 -4.22
C ASN A 125 13.16 0.55 -2.78
N GLY A 126 13.32 1.83 -2.43
CA GLY A 126 13.27 2.28 -1.04
C GLY A 126 11.86 2.24 -0.46
N LEU A 127 10.98 3.10 -0.99
CA LEU A 127 9.62 3.29 -0.48
C LEU A 127 8.71 2.08 -0.73
N HIS A 128 8.80 1.47 -1.92
CA HIS A 128 7.96 0.33 -2.31
C HIS A 128 8.63 -1.04 -2.16
N SER A 129 9.81 -1.12 -1.54
CA SER A 129 10.49 -2.39 -1.25
C SER A 129 10.69 -3.35 -2.44
N LEU A 130 10.63 -2.90 -3.69
CA LEU A 130 10.84 -3.72 -4.89
C LEU A 130 12.33 -3.87 -5.19
N HIS A 131 13.08 -4.52 -4.30
CA HIS A 131 14.56 -4.52 -4.33
C HIS A 131 15.20 -5.78 -4.94
N GLY A 132 14.43 -6.80 -5.32
CA GLY A 132 14.94 -8.01 -6.00
C GLY A 132 15.82 -8.94 -5.15
N GLY A 133 15.92 -8.68 -3.84
CA GLY A 133 16.80 -9.41 -2.93
C GLY A 133 16.27 -10.78 -2.54
N ASP A 134 17.15 -11.64 -2.03
CA ASP A 134 16.80 -12.95 -1.48
C ASP A 134 16.18 -12.86 -0.08
N ALA A 135 15.84 -14.01 0.51
CA ALA A 135 15.20 -14.10 1.82
C ALA A 135 16.00 -13.39 2.93
N ARG A 136 17.34 -13.42 2.85
CA ARG A 136 18.20 -12.72 3.81
C ARG A 136 18.08 -11.21 3.65
N ALA A 137 18.09 -10.71 2.42
CA ALA A 137 17.91 -9.29 2.14
C ALA A 137 16.52 -8.78 2.56
N VAL A 138 15.47 -9.57 2.31
CA VAL A 138 14.09 -9.27 2.75
C VAL A 138 14.02 -9.16 4.28
N ALA A 139 14.53 -10.16 4.99
CA ALA A 139 14.54 -10.18 6.45
C ALA A 139 15.34 -9.00 7.03
N LEU A 140 16.50 -8.68 6.46
CA LEU A 140 17.31 -7.53 6.87
C LEU A 140 16.54 -6.22 6.70
N ARG A 141 15.88 -6.04 5.56
CA ARG A 141 15.07 -4.85 5.25
C ARG A 141 13.90 -4.69 6.21
N ARG A 142 13.10 -5.74 6.43
CA ARG A 142 12.00 -5.74 7.41
C ARG A 142 12.50 -5.33 8.80
N GLY A 143 13.63 -5.88 9.23
CA GLY A 143 14.25 -5.53 10.52
C GLY A 143 14.73 -4.08 10.60
N LYS A 144 15.27 -3.51 9.51
CA LYS A 144 15.64 -2.10 9.44
C LYS A 144 14.42 -1.18 9.48
N LEU A 145 13.41 -1.45 8.66
CA LEU A 145 12.17 -0.68 8.62
C LEU A 145 11.47 -0.68 9.98
N LYS A 146 11.37 -1.84 10.65
CA LYS A 146 10.89 -1.93 12.04
C LYS A 146 11.61 -0.94 12.96
N ARG A 147 12.95 -0.97 12.98
CA ARG A 147 13.76 -0.07 13.82
C ARG A 147 13.61 1.41 13.46
N LEU A 148 13.46 1.72 12.17
CA LEU A 148 13.23 3.09 11.72
C LEU A 148 11.88 3.61 12.21
N ILE A 149 10.82 2.80 12.18
CA ILE A 149 9.50 3.17 12.73
C ILE A 149 9.60 3.38 14.24
N GLU A 150 10.23 2.46 14.99
CA GLU A 150 10.46 2.60 16.44
C GLU A 150 11.24 3.89 16.77
N THR A 151 12.28 4.18 15.99
CA THR A 151 13.09 5.40 16.13
C THR A 151 12.27 6.64 15.82
N SER A 152 11.48 6.61 14.75
CA SER A 152 10.61 7.70 14.32
C SER A 152 9.62 8.08 15.43
N LEU A 153 8.93 7.08 15.98
CA LEU A 153 7.97 7.24 17.07
C LEU A 153 8.62 7.75 18.35
N SER A 154 9.76 7.15 18.77
CA SER A 154 10.44 7.54 20.02
C SER A 154 11.09 8.91 19.97
N GLN A 155 11.52 9.36 18.79
CA GLN A 155 12.09 10.70 18.59
C GLN A 155 11.02 11.78 18.31
N GLY A 156 9.74 11.41 18.20
CA GLY A 156 8.68 12.34 17.85
C GLY A 156 8.90 12.98 16.47
N ARG A 157 9.34 12.17 15.50
CA ARG A 157 9.43 12.61 14.10
C ARG A 157 8.04 12.97 13.55
N PRO A 158 7.97 13.79 12.50
CA PRO A 158 6.71 14.06 11.81
C PRO A 158 5.98 12.76 11.45
N GLU A 159 4.66 12.78 11.58
CA GLU A 159 3.81 11.60 11.40
C GLU A 159 3.85 11.08 9.97
N TRP A 160 4.09 11.98 9.01
CA TRP A 160 4.25 11.60 7.61
C TRP A 160 5.50 10.75 7.36
N GLU A 161 6.62 11.01 8.04
CA GLU A 161 7.83 10.17 7.94
C GLU A 161 7.50 8.76 8.46
N THR A 162 6.78 8.68 9.59
CA THR A 162 6.34 7.40 10.17
C THR A 162 5.37 6.67 9.24
N GLY A 163 4.41 7.38 8.64
CA GLY A 163 3.47 6.81 7.67
C GLY A 163 4.17 6.20 6.45
N PHE A 164 5.15 6.90 5.88
CA PHE A 164 5.93 6.40 4.74
C PHE A 164 6.76 5.16 5.13
N LEU A 165 7.31 5.12 6.35
CA LEU A 165 8.01 3.92 6.85
C LEU A 165 7.05 2.74 7.06
N ILE A 166 5.82 2.98 7.55
CA ILE A 166 4.79 1.95 7.70
C ILE A 166 4.40 1.38 6.33
N HIS A 167 4.22 2.25 5.33
CA HIS A 167 3.98 1.85 3.95
C HIS A 167 5.10 0.92 3.45
N ALA A 168 6.35 1.37 3.52
CA ALA A 168 7.50 0.60 3.08
C ALA A 168 7.64 -0.75 3.80
N LEU A 169 7.28 -0.80 5.09
CA LEU A 169 7.22 -2.05 5.85
C LEU A 169 6.14 -2.98 5.26
N GLY A 170 4.92 -2.48 5.05
CA GLY A 170 3.84 -3.26 4.42
C GLY A 170 4.25 -3.84 3.06
N ASP A 171 4.85 -3.01 2.21
CA ASP A 171 5.34 -3.42 0.88
C ASP A 171 6.44 -4.48 0.96
N SER A 172 7.28 -4.43 2.00
CA SER A 172 8.29 -5.48 2.21
C SER A 172 7.70 -6.85 2.57
N TYR A 173 6.43 -6.92 2.95
CA TYR A 173 5.68 -8.18 3.15
C TYR A 173 4.83 -8.56 1.94
N ALA A 174 4.27 -7.58 1.23
CA ALA A 174 3.44 -7.82 0.06
C ALA A 174 4.28 -8.19 -1.18
N HIS A 175 5.36 -7.46 -1.43
CA HIS A 175 6.13 -7.57 -2.67
C HIS A 175 7.26 -8.61 -2.63
N VAL A 176 6.86 -9.82 -2.26
CA VAL A 176 7.71 -10.99 -2.21
C VAL A 176 7.01 -12.19 -2.85
N HIS A 177 7.78 -13.19 -3.24
CA HIS A 177 7.26 -14.43 -3.80
C HIS A 177 8.08 -15.63 -3.32
N GLY A 178 7.53 -16.84 -3.50
CA GLY A 178 8.14 -18.09 -3.05
C GLY A 178 7.68 -18.52 -1.65
N THR A 179 8.38 -19.52 -1.09
CA THR A 179 8.09 -20.06 0.25
C THR A 179 8.91 -19.34 1.31
N ALA A 180 8.59 -19.49 2.60
CA ALA A 180 9.31 -18.83 3.69
C ALA A 180 10.85 -19.08 3.66
N ASP A 181 11.29 -20.28 3.30
CA ASP A 181 12.70 -20.65 3.22
C ASP A 181 13.40 -20.18 1.92
N GLY A 182 12.62 -19.67 0.97
CA GLY A 182 13.07 -19.25 -0.36
C GLY A 182 12.42 -17.95 -0.85
N GLU A 183 11.98 -17.10 0.09
CA GLU A 183 11.28 -15.85 -0.20
C GLU A 183 12.21 -14.91 -0.97
N ARG A 184 11.69 -14.23 -1.99
CA ARG A 184 12.46 -13.24 -2.76
C ARG A 184 11.60 -12.02 -3.02
N ALA A 185 12.19 -10.84 -2.89
CA ALA A 185 11.51 -9.61 -3.27
C ALA A 185 11.38 -9.53 -4.79
N TYR A 186 10.28 -8.95 -5.26
CA TYR A 186 10.19 -8.51 -6.65
C TYR A 186 11.24 -7.42 -6.93
N GLY A 187 11.76 -7.37 -8.15
CA GLY A 187 12.84 -6.46 -8.53
C GLY A 187 12.35 -5.13 -9.10
N GLU A 188 13.17 -4.09 -9.00
CA GLU A 188 12.79 -2.72 -9.39
C GLU A 188 12.34 -2.59 -10.84
N PHE A 189 12.90 -3.38 -11.75
CA PHE A 189 12.66 -3.23 -13.19
C PHE A 189 11.35 -3.86 -13.65
N ALA A 190 11.06 -5.07 -13.18
CA ALA A 190 9.84 -5.80 -13.55
C ALA A 190 8.69 -5.58 -12.56
N GLY A 191 9.01 -5.15 -11.33
CA GLY A 191 8.11 -5.19 -10.20
C GLY A 191 7.45 -6.56 -10.10
N HIS A 192 6.14 -6.56 -9.83
CA HIS A 192 5.28 -7.72 -9.94
C HIS A 192 4.35 -7.63 -11.17
N ALA A 193 4.72 -6.89 -12.22
CA ALA A 193 3.88 -6.69 -13.41
C ALA A 193 3.49 -8.02 -14.08
N LEU A 194 4.42 -8.98 -14.14
CA LEU A 194 4.15 -10.33 -14.64
C LEU A 194 3.30 -11.16 -13.67
N ALA A 195 3.39 -10.91 -12.37
CA ALA A 195 2.57 -11.57 -11.36
C ALA A 195 1.12 -11.02 -11.32
N ASN A 196 0.85 -9.88 -11.97
CA ASN A 196 -0.51 -9.34 -12.10
C ASN A 196 -1.27 -9.87 -13.33
N LEU A 197 -0.63 -10.68 -14.17
CA LEU A 197 -1.30 -11.37 -15.27
C LEU A 197 -2.40 -12.32 -14.74
N PRO A 198 -3.37 -12.75 -15.56
CA PRO A 198 -4.46 -13.63 -15.10
C PRO A 198 -4.01 -14.93 -14.44
N TRP A 199 -2.76 -15.34 -14.66
CA TRP A 199 -2.12 -16.54 -14.12
C TRP A 199 -1.00 -16.24 -13.11
N GLY A 200 -0.81 -14.99 -12.71
CA GLY A 200 0.21 -14.61 -11.74
C GLY A 200 -0.32 -14.54 -10.30
N GLU A 201 0.60 -14.42 -9.35
CA GLU A 201 0.34 -14.54 -7.90
C GLU A 201 -0.44 -13.36 -7.31
N ARG A 202 -0.45 -12.17 -7.96
CA ARG A 202 -1.12 -10.94 -7.46
C ARG A 202 -0.74 -10.63 -6.01
N PRO A 203 0.52 -10.24 -5.74
CA PRO A 203 1.05 -10.02 -4.38
C PRO A 203 0.20 -9.08 -3.51
N ASP A 204 -0.48 -8.13 -4.12
CA ASP A 204 -1.31 -7.13 -3.43
C ASP A 204 -2.60 -7.73 -2.87
N SER A 205 -2.96 -8.96 -3.29
CA SER A 205 -4.15 -9.68 -2.84
C SER A 205 -3.83 -10.58 -1.65
N ILE A 206 -4.35 -10.23 -0.47
CA ILE A 206 -4.18 -10.98 0.78
C ILE A 206 -4.66 -12.43 0.66
N PHE A 207 -5.79 -12.67 -0.02
CA PHE A 207 -6.45 -13.97 -0.06
C PHE A 207 -6.09 -14.80 -1.30
N VAL A 208 -4.88 -14.63 -1.83
CA VAL A 208 -4.34 -15.42 -2.94
C VAL A 208 -3.04 -16.08 -2.48
N ASP A 209 -2.78 -17.31 -2.91
CA ASP A 209 -1.50 -18.01 -2.80
C ASP A 209 -0.79 -17.90 -1.43
N HIS A 210 -1.57 -18.00 -0.34
CA HIS A 210 -1.10 -17.90 1.04
C HIS A 210 -0.51 -16.54 1.47
N HIS A 211 -0.72 -15.46 0.70
CA HIS A 211 -0.24 -14.11 1.04
C HIS A 211 -0.75 -13.60 2.40
N TYR A 212 -1.89 -14.11 2.88
CA TYR A 212 -2.41 -13.80 4.20
C TYR A 212 -1.41 -14.08 5.33
N VAL A 213 -0.48 -15.04 5.15
CA VAL A 213 0.57 -15.33 6.14
C VAL A 213 1.50 -14.13 6.30
N ASN A 214 1.99 -13.58 5.18
CA ASN A 214 2.85 -12.40 5.17
C ASN A 214 2.11 -11.16 5.66
N TYR A 215 0.84 -11.00 5.26
CA TYR A 215 -0.01 -9.92 5.75
C TYR A 215 -0.18 -9.97 7.28
N LEU A 216 -0.44 -11.14 7.86
CA LEU A 216 -0.60 -11.28 9.31
C LEU A 216 0.73 -11.07 10.06
N GLU A 217 1.87 -11.39 9.45
CA GLU A 217 3.18 -11.10 10.02
C GLU A 217 3.46 -9.60 10.04
N TYR A 218 3.17 -8.89 8.95
CA TYR A 218 3.19 -7.42 8.91
C TYR A 218 2.34 -6.81 10.04
N VAL A 219 1.11 -7.29 10.19
CA VAL A 219 0.18 -6.84 11.24
C VAL A 219 0.75 -7.05 12.64
N ASN A 220 1.34 -8.21 12.92
CA ASN A 220 1.96 -8.51 14.21
C ASN A 220 3.15 -7.59 14.50
N VAL A 221 4.05 -7.41 13.53
CA VAL A 221 5.22 -6.55 13.69
C VAL A 221 4.81 -5.11 13.91
N LEU A 222 3.84 -4.60 13.15
CA LEU A 222 3.35 -3.24 13.31
C LEU A 222 2.69 -3.03 14.68
N PHE A 223 1.90 -4.01 15.16
CA PHE A 223 1.29 -3.97 16.48
C PHE A 223 2.35 -3.95 17.59
N GLU A 224 3.39 -4.79 17.47
CA GLU A 224 4.52 -4.83 18.40
C GLU A 224 5.22 -3.46 18.48
N VAL A 225 5.54 -2.87 17.32
CA VAL A 225 6.19 -1.55 17.24
C VAL A 225 5.35 -0.48 17.90
N PHE A 226 4.05 -0.42 17.58
CA PHE A 226 3.14 0.57 18.14
C PHE A 226 2.93 0.40 19.65
N THR A 227 2.73 -0.82 20.13
CA THR A 227 2.55 -1.06 21.58
C THR A 227 3.80 -0.73 22.38
N ASN A 228 4.99 -1.09 21.88
CA ASN A 228 6.26 -0.75 22.50
C ASN A 228 6.47 0.78 22.57
N ALA A 229 6.14 1.50 21.49
CA ALA A 229 6.30 2.94 21.42
C ALA A 229 5.28 3.70 22.28
N ASN A 230 4.01 3.28 22.28
CA ASN A 230 2.92 3.95 23.01
C ASN A 230 2.96 3.69 24.52
N LYS A 231 3.69 2.65 24.97
CA LYS A 231 3.80 2.23 26.38
C LYS A 231 2.45 1.88 27.01
N THR A 232 1.43 1.64 26.21
CA THR A 232 0.12 1.15 26.63
C THR A 232 -0.01 -0.33 26.33
N PRO A 233 -0.63 -1.13 27.22
CA PRO A 233 -1.01 -2.50 26.87
C PRO A 233 -1.97 -2.45 25.68
N GLY A 234 -1.55 -2.92 24.51
CA GLY A 234 -2.43 -3.00 23.34
C GLY A 234 -3.52 -4.06 23.53
N ASP A 235 -4.56 -3.98 22.71
CA ASP A 235 -5.68 -4.93 22.69
C ASP A 235 -5.30 -6.24 21.94
N THR A 236 -4.54 -7.07 22.65
CA THR A 236 -4.06 -8.37 22.14
C THR A 236 -5.18 -9.36 21.82
N GLU A 237 -6.33 -9.25 22.49
CA GLU A 237 -7.47 -10.13 22.24
C GLU A 237 -8.19 -9.76 20.95
N SER A 238 -8.41 -8.46 20.68
CA SER A 238 -8.94 -8.01 19.39
C SER A 238 -7.99 -8.32 18.23
N LEU A 239 -6.67 -8.17 18.44
CA LEU A 239 -5.67 -8.60 17.45
C LEU A 239 -5.76 -10.11 17.15
N ARG A 240 -5.91 -10.94 18.19
CA ARG A 240 -6.07 -12.40 18.03
C ARG A 240 -7.31 -12.73 17.18
N ARG A 241 -8.46 -12.10 17.47
CA ARG A 241 -9.70 -12.31 16.70
C ARG A 241 -9.55 -11.89 15.25
N PHE A 242 -8.95 -10.73 14.99
CA PHE A 242 -8.67 -10.25 13.64
C PHE A 242 -7.87 -11.27 12.83
N ARG A 243 -6.82 -11.83 13.42
CA ARG A 243 -5.98 -12.86 12.78
C ARG A 243 -6.74 -14.14 12.49
N GLU A 244 -7.56 -14.58 13.43
CA GLU A 244 -8.41 -15.76 13.27
C GLU A 244 -9.42 -15.59 12.15
N GLU A 245 -10.04 -14.41 12.04
CA GLU A 245 -10.98 -14.09 10.98
C GLU A 245 -10.28 -14.04 9.60
N ILE A 246 -9.14 -13.37 9.46
CA ILE A 246 -8.35 -13.38 8.22
C ILE A 246 -7.97 -14.81 7.81
N THR A 247 -7.53 -15.63 8.77
CA THR A 247 -7.16 -17.03 8.53
C THR A 247 -8.38 -17.85 8.10
N ALA A 248 -9.52 -17.67 8.77
CA ALA A 248 -10.76 -18.36 8.42
C ALA A 248 -11.26 -17.95 7.02
N GLU A 249 -11.16 -16.68 6.65
CA GLU A 249 -11.53 -16.21 5.32
C GLU A 249 -10.58 -16.72 4.23
N ALA A 250 -9.27 -16.78 4.50
CA ALA A 250 -8.29 -17.39 3.60
C ALA A 250 -8.57 -18.88 3.40
N ALA A 251 -8.97 -19.60 4.45
CA ALA A 251 -9.31 -21.02 4.37
C ALA A 251 -10.53 -21.33 3.47
N LYS A 252 -11.35 -20.33 3.12
CA LYS A 252 -12.46 -20.47 2.16
C LYS A 252 -12.02 -20.52 0.69
N GLY A 253 -10.71 -20.38 0.41
CA GLY A 253 -10.13 -20.52 -0.92
C GLY A 253 -9.57 -19.21 -1.49
N ASN A 254 -8.83 -19.33 -2.59
CA ASN A 254 -8.13 -18.21 -3.22
C ASN A 254 -9.11 -17.31 -4.00
N ASP A 255 -9.12 -16.03 -3.67
CA ASP A 255 -9.90 -15.02 -4.40
C ASP A 255 -9.27 -13.64 -4.26
N ALA A 256 -8.68 -13.17 -5.37
CA ALA A 256 -8.04 -11.85 -5.47
C ALA A 256 -9.02 -10.67 -5.26
N ARG A 257 -10.33 -10.92 -5.41
CA ARG A 257 -11.37 -9.90 -5.24
C ARG A 257 -12.06 -10.01 -3.89
N LYS A 258 -11.67 -10.98 -3.04
CA LYS A 258 -12.28 -11.18 -1.74
C LYS A 258 -12.08 -9.94 -0.88
N LYS A 259 -13.20 -9.42 -0.39
CA LYS A 259 -13.25 -8.31 0.55
C LYS A 259 -13.80 -8.83 1.87
N VAL A 260 -13.11 -8.55 2.96
CA VAL A 260 -13.58 -8.85 4.31
C VAL A 260 -13.92 -7.54 5.01
N SER A 261 -14.93 -7.55 5.87
CA SER A 261 -15.30 -6.38 6.67
C SER A 261 -15.17 -6.75 8.14
N PHE A 262 -14.44 -5.94 8.89
CA PHE A 262 -14.19 -6.16 10.31
C PHE A 262 -14.90 -5.10 11.13
N PHE A 263 -15.56 -5.52 12.21
CA PHE A 263 -16.23 -4.62 13.15
C PHE A 263 -15.51 -4.62 14.49
N MET A 264 -15.26 -3.45 15.06
CA MET A 264 -14.64 -3.33 16.38
C MET A 264 -15.45 -2.48 17.34
N ASN A 265 -15.70 -3.01 18.55
CA ASN A 265 -16.07 -2.29 19.78
C ASN A 265 -16.93 -1.03 19.59
N GLY A 266 -17.98 -1.09 18.76
CA GLY A 266 -18.90 0.02 18.49
C GLY A 266 -18.31 1.22 17.73
N THR A 267 -17.01 1.25 17.44
CA THR A 267 -16.39 2.27 16.58
C THR A 267 -16.17 1.62 15.23
N VAL A 268 -17.06 1.91 14.29
CA VAL A 268 -16.83 1.44 12.93
C VAL A 268 -15.61 2.19 12.43
N PHE A 269 -14.52 1.47 12.12
CA PHE A 269 -13.44 1.99 11.29
C PHE A 269 -13.96 2.04 9.85
N SER A 270 -15.08 2.75 9.69
CA SER A 270 -15.75 2.88 8.42
C SER A 270 -15.37 4.18 7.79
N ASP A 271 -14.99 4.02 6.53
CA ASP A 271 -15.12 5.00 5.49
C ASP A 271 -13.81 5.76 5.24
N MET A 272 -13.01 5.20 4.34
CA MET A 272 -12.46 5.97 3.23
C MET A 272 -13.56 6.41 2.27
N GLY A 273 -14.68 6.90 2.81
CA GLY A 273 -15.66 7.61 2.03
C GLY A 273 -15.07 8.93 1.60
N GLY A 274 -15.84 9.67 0.80
CA GLY A 274 -15.39 10.97 0.29
C GLY A 274 -14.91 11.94 1.38
N GLY A 275 -15.34 11.78 2.64
CA GLY A 275 -14.85 12.56 3.78
C GLY A 275 -13.39 12.29 4.14
N SER A 276 -13.03 11.03 4.37
CA SER A 276 -11.68 10.65 4.80
C SER A 276 -10.64 10.86 3.70
N LEU A 277 -10.98 10.60 2.44
CA LEU A 277 -10.09 10.91 1.31
C LEU A 277 -9.79 12.41 1.22
N ARG A 278 -10.79 13.26 1.47
CA ARG A 278 -10.60 14.71 1.49
C ARG A 278 -9.73 15.16 2.66
N GLN A 279 -9.86 14.51 3.82
CA GLN A 279 -8.99 14.77 4.97
C GLN A 279 -7.54 14.34 4.70
N CYS A 280 -7.32 13.17 4.07
CA CYS A 280 -5.99 12.76 3.66
C CYS A 280 -5.38 13.71 2.63
N ALA A 281 -6.16 14.21 1.67
CA ALA A 281 -5.70 15.24 0.74
C ALA A 281 -5.24 16.51 1.48
N THR A 282 -6.00 16.98 2.47
CA THR A 282 -5.58 18.12 3.33
C THR A 282 -4.32 17.82 4.15
N LEU A 283 -4.10 16.58 4.58
CA LEU A 283 -2.85 16.18 5.23
C LEU A 283 -1.67 16.14 4.25
N ASN A 284 -1.90 15.69 3.01
CA ASN A 284 -0.89 15.64 1.95
C ASN A 284 -0.47 17.03 1.47
N GLU A 285 -1.37 18.01 1.48
CA GLU A 285 -1.05 19.42 1.17
C GLU A 285 0.01 20.02 2.12
N LYS A 286 0.20 19.43 3.31
CA LYS A 286 1.23 19.86 4.27
C LYS A 286 2.62 19.30 3.95
N LEU A 287 2.74 18.37 3.00
CA LEU A 287 4.01 17.75 2.66
C LEU A 287 4.90 18.74 1.90
N ASP A 288 6.06 19.04 2.47
CA ASP A 288 7.09 19.77 1.76
C ASP A 288 7.89 18.79 0.87
N SER A 289 7.84 19.00 -0.44
CA SER A 289 8.50 18.11 -1.40
C SER A 289 10.01 17.99 -1.21
N LYS A 290 10.69 19.02 -0.68
CA LYS A 290 12.13 18.98 -0.40
C LYS A 290 12.42 18.16 0.84
N GLU A 291 11.59 18.26 1.88
CA GLU A 291 11.68 17.40 3.07
C GLU A 291 11.41 15.94 2.74
N VAL A 292 10.36 15.64 1.96
CA VAL A 292 10.06 14.28 1.48
C VAL A 292 11.22 13.74 0.66
N ARG A 293 11.77 14.54 -0.26
CA ARG A 293 12.94 14.14 -1.06
C ARG A 293 14.14 13.81 -0.19
N ALA A 294 14.42 14.63 0.82
CA ALA A 294 15.52 14.40 1.75
C ALA A 294 15.29 13.16 2.63
N PHE A 295 14.03 12.87 2.99
CA PHE A 295 13.66 11.65 3.69
C PHE A 295 13.88 10.40 2.83
N LEU A 296 13.40 10.40 1.57
CA LEU A 296 13.54 9.26 0.65
C LEU A 296 15.01 8.92 0.38
N ASP A 297 15.85 9.93 0.18
CA ASP A 297 17.31 9.77 0.04
C ASP A 297 17.96 9.16 1.30
N ARG A 298 17.53 9.58 2.51
CA ARG A 298 17.98 8.94 3.77
C ARG A 298 17.50 7.50 3.88
N LEU A 299 16.22 7.26 3.62
CA LEU A 299 15.62 5.93 3.67
C LEU A 299 16.37 4.95 2.76
N SER A 300 16.63 5.34 1.51
CA SER A 300 17.35 4.48 0.57
C SER A 300 18.73 4.08 1.10
N ARG A 301 19.52 5.04 1.61
CA ARG A 301 20.83 4.75 2.21
C ARG A 301 20.75 3.83 3.43
N ASP A 302 19.78 4.07 4.31
CA ASP A 302 19.59 3.26 5.51
C ASP A 302 19.24 1.81 5.15
N LEU A 303 18.52 1.59 4.03
CA LEU A 303 18.13 0.26 3.56
C LEU A 303 19.23 -0.48 2.78
N GLU A 304 20.17 0.22 2.14
CA GLU A 304 21.27 -0.38 1.37
C GLU A 304 22.45 -0.91 2.22
N GLY A 305 22.75 -0.29 3.37
CA GLY A 305 23.95 -0.61 4.18
C GLY A 305 23.86 -1.80 5.12
#